data_AF-A0A818LN52-F1
#
_entry.id   AF-A0A818LN52-F1
#
_cell.length_a   1.000
_cell.length_b   1.000
_cell.length_c   1.000
_cell.angle_alpha   90.00
_cell.angle_beta   90.00
_cell.angle_gamma   90.00
#
_symmetry.space_group_name_H-M   'P 1'
#
loop_
_entity.id
_entity.type
_entity.pdbx_description
1 polymer ?
#
loop_
_entity_poly.entity_id
_entity_poly.type
_entity_poly.pdbx_seq_one_letter_code
_entity_poly.pdbx_strand_id
1 'polypeptide(L)'
;TGRKKPLFTIELWNVYDRTVANLPRSNNSIEGWHNAFAKRAAIVHPSVSKLTEKIRREQSKFELDIAQIRQGQEPKPKKLKYQKLDERIKRLVDDYHNLDLGEYLKGLAINMSL
;
A
#
# COMPACT_ATOMS: atom_id res chain seq x y z
N THR A 1 33.62 3.68 16.97
CA THR A 1 32.37 4.45 16.78
C THR A 1 31.20 3.48 16.71
N GLY A 2 30.33 3.45 17.71
CA GLY A 2 29.20 2.51 17.79
C GLY A 2 28.04 2.92 16.86
N ARG A 3 27.28 1.94 16.36
CA ARG A 3 26.09 2.16 15.54
C ARG A 3 25.06 2.97 16.35
N LYS A 4 24.63 4.12 15.85
CA LYS A 4 23.55 4.90 16.48
C LYS A 4 22.28 4.06 16.54
N LYS A 5 21.55 4.14 17.67
CA LYS A 5 20.26 3.48 17.83
C LYS A 5 19.31 3.96 16.71
N PRO A 6 18.62 3.05 16.01
CA PRO A 6 17.72 3.43 14.94
C PRO A 6 16.53 4.24 15.47
N LEU A 7 15.99 5.13 14.62
CA LEU A 7 14.82 5.95 14.94
C LEU A 7 13.55 5.11 15.16
N PHE A 8 13.45 3.98 14.44
CA PHE A 8 12.36 3.02 14.54
C PHE A 8 12.88 1.69 15.02
N THR A 9 12.08 1.00 15.83
CA THR A 9 12.44 -0.32 16.36
C THR A 9 12.51 -1.35 15.24
N ILE A 10 13.36 -2.37 15.40
CA ILE A 10 13.68 -3.34 14.32
C ILE A 10 12.43 -4.16 13.94
N GLU A 11 11.52 -4.35 14.89
CA GLU A 11 10.24 -5.03 14.69
C GLU A 11 9.39 -4.34 13.62
N LEU A 12 9.55 -3.02 13.43
CA LEU A 12 8.82 -2.25 12.41
C LEU A 12 9.48 -2.31 11.02
N TRP A 13 10.64 -2.94 10.87
CA TRP A 13 11.42 -2.89 9.63
C TRP A 13 10.95 -3.91 8.58
N ASN A 14 10.15 -4.88 8.99
CA ASN A 14 9.58 -5.88 8.10
C ASN A 14 8.07 -5.69 7.94
N VAL A 15 7.51 -6.38 6.94
CA VAL A 15 6.07 -6.34 6.62
C VAL A 15 5.41 -7.69 6.87
N TYR A 16 5.97 -8.51 7.77
CA TYR A 16 5.51 -9.87 8.06
C TYR A 16 4.05 -9.85 8.52
N ASP A 17 3.75 -9.15 9.62
CA ASP A 17 2.40 -9.10 10.21
C ASP A 17 1.36 -8.56 9.23
N ARG A 18 1.74 -7.53 8.45
CA ARG A 18 0.87 -6.97 7.40
C ARG A 18 0.55 -8.00 6.32
N THR A 19 1.53 -8.80 5.92
CA THR A 19 1.37 -9.84 4.90
C THR A 19 0.51 -10.99 5.42
N VAL A 20 0.72 -11.41 6.67
CA VAL A 20 -0.16 -12.40 7.35
C VAL A 20 -1.60 -11.90 7.37
N ALA A 21 -1.82 -10.63 7.73
CA ALA A 21 -3.12 -9.98 7.82
C ALA A 21 -3.77 -9.59 6.48
N ASN A 22 -3.19 -9.97 5.33
CA ASN A 22 -3.66 -9.56 3.99
C ASN A 22 -3.73 -8.04 3.79
N LEU A 23 -2.90 -7.28 4.48
CA LEU A 23 -2.82 -5.83 4.35
C LEU A 23 -1.82 -5.42 3.25
N PRO A 24 -1.98 -4.23 2.65
CA PRO A 24 -1.00 -3.71 1.70
C PRO A 24 0.40 -3.62 2.31
N ARG A 25 1.40 -4.21 1.63
CA ARG A 25 2.82 -4.17 2.05
C ARG A 25 3.48 -2.82 1.84
N SER A 26 3.05 -2.06 0.83
CA SER A 26 3.51 -0.70 0.57
C SER A 26 2.36 0.30 0.60
N ASN A 27 2.71 1.57 0.67
CA ASN A 27 1.82 2.72 0.61
C ASN A 27 1.56 3.20 -0.85
N ASN A 28 1.92 2.43 -1.88
CA ASN A 28 1.81 2.84 -3.30
C ASN A 28 0.42 3.34 -3.69
N SER A 29 -0.65 2.79 -3.11
CA SER A 29 -2.02 3.26 -3.36
C SER A 29 -2.23 4.69 -2.87
N ILE A 30 -1.69 5.02 -1.68
CA ILE A 30 -1.75 6.34 -1.08
C ILE A 30 -0.88 7.33 -1.86
N GLU A 31 0.34 6.94 -2.23
CA GLU A 31 1.22 7.75 -3.07
C GLU A 31 0.61 8.01 -4.46
N GLY A 32 0.02 6.98 -5.06
CA GLY A 32 -0.72 7.09 -6.32
C GLY A 32 -1.91 8.04 -6.20
N TRP A 33 -2.66 7.97 -5.09
CA TRP A 33 -3.73 8.92 -4.82
C TRP A 33 -3.22 10.35 -4.64
N HIS A 34 -2.18 10.57 -3.82
CA HIS A 34 -1.57 11.89 -3.63
C HIS A 34 -1.10 12.50 -4.96
N ASN A 35 -0.44 11.71 -5.81
CA ASN A 35 0.00 12.16 -7.14
C ASN A 35 -1.20 12.54 -8.02
N ALA A 36 -2.24 11.70 -8.05
CA ALA A 36 -3.44 11.96 -8.83
C ALA A 36 -4.21 13.20 -8.33
N PHE A 37 -4.29 13.39 -7.00
CA PHE A 37 -4.89 14.56 -6.38
C PHE A 37 -4.09 15.82 -6.70
N ALA A 38 -2.76 15.79 -6.57
CA ALA A 38 -1.90 16.93 -6.93
C ALA A 38 -2.10 17.34 -8.40
N LYS A 39 -2.20 16.37 -9.32
CA LYS A 39 -2.52 16.61 -10.73
C LYS A 39 -3.90 17.22 -10.95
N ARG A 40 -4.94 16.75 -10.24
CA ARG A 40 -6.30 17.34 -10.29
C ARG A 40 -6.39 18.72 -9.65
N ALA A 41 -5.66 18.93 -8.56
CA ALA A 41 -5.56 20.22 -7.91
C ALA A 41 -4.94 21.24 -8.87
N ALA A 42 -3.91 20.82 -9.62
CA ALA A 42 -3.20 21.59 -10.65
C ALA A 42 -2.66 22.94 -10.12
N ILE A 43 -2.32 22.99 -8.83
CA ILE A 43 -1.82 24.18 -8.15
C ILE A 43 -0.68 23.74 -7.22
N VAL A 44 0.49 24.38 -7.34
CA VAL A 44 1.68 24.06 -6.54
C VAL A 44 1.60 24.65 -5.13
N HIS A 45 1.13 25.89 -5.01
CA HIS A 45 1.00 26.62 -3.74
C HIS A 45 -0.40 27.26 -3.62
N PRO A 46 -1.45 26.46 -3.31
CA PRO A 46 -2.79 27.00 -3.16
C PRO A 46 -2.90 27.82 -1.87
N SER A 47 -3.68 28.91 -1.91
CA SER A 47 -4.17 29.53 -0.67
C SER A 47 -5.07 28.54 0.08
N VAL A 48 -5.24 28.74 1.38
CA VAL A 48 -6.09 27.86 2.22
C VAL A 48 -7.49 27.72 1.61
N SER A 49 -8.11 28.81 1.16
CA SER A 49 -9.44 28.79 0.51
C SER A 49 -9.47 27.91 -0.75
N LYS A 50 -8.48 28.05 -1.65
CA LYS A 50 -8.38 27.22 -2.85
C LYS A 50 -8.13 25.75 -2.52
N LEU A 51 -7.29 25.47 -1.51
CA LEU A 51 -7.03 24.11 -1.05
C LEU A 51 -8.31 23.47 -0.49
N THR A 52 -9.05 24.18 0.36
CA THR A 52 -10.33 23.72 0.92
C THR A 52 -11.33 23.41 -0.19
N GLU A 53 -11.42 24.26 -1.21
CA GLU A 53 -12.29 24.01 -2.37
C GLU A 53 -11.91 22.72 -3.10
N LYS A 54 -10.61 22.49 -3.36
CA LYS A 54 -10.13 21.26 -4.01
C LYS A 54 -10.40 20.02 -3.17
N ILE A 55 -10.18 20.09 -1.85
CA ILE A 55 -10.47 18.98 -0.93
C ILE A 55 -11.98 18.68 -0.93
N ARG A 56 -12.85 19.69 -0.87
CA ARG A 56 -14.31 19.48 -0.91
C ARG A 56 -14.76 18.77 -2.18
N ARG A 57 -14.23 19.16 -3.35
CA ARG A 57 -14.53 18.50 -4.63
C ARG A 57 -14.08 17.04 -4.63
N GLU A 58 -12.89 16.76 -4.09
CA GLU A 58 -12.35 15.39 -3.97
C GLU A 58 -13.20 14.54 -3.02
N GLN A 59 -13.64 15.11 -1.89
CA GLN A 59 -14.54 14.44 -0.95
C GLN A 59 -15.88 14.09 -1.61
N SER A 60 -16.51 15.01 -2.33
CA SER A 60 -17.78 14.72 -3.03
C SER A 60 -17.64 13.60 -4.05
N LYS A 61 -16.48 13.47 -4.71
CA LYS A 61 -16.20 12.32 -5.58
C LYS A 61 -16.15 11.02 -4.78
N PHE A 62 -15.46 11.00 -3.64
CA PHE A 62 -15.38 9.81 -2.80
C PHE A 62 -16.71 9.41 -2.18
N GLU A 63 -17.58 10.36 -1.85
CA GLU A 63 -18.94 10.07 -1.37
C GLU A 63 -19.75 9.28 -2.40
N LEU A 64 -19.59 9.59 -3.70
CA LEU A 64 -20.19 8.83 -4.79
C LEU A 64 -19.59 7.42 -4.89
N ASP A 65 -18.26 7.29 -4.83
CA ASP A 65 -17.60 5.99 -4.87
C ASP A 65 -18.02 5.10 -3.68
N ILE A 66 -18.15 5.69 -2.48
CA ILE A 66 -18.64 5.01 -1.27
C ILE A 66 -20.10 4.60 -1.45
N ALA A 67 -20.95 5.45 -2.02
CA ALA A 67 -22.35 5.13 -2.29
C ALA A 67 -22.49 3.95 -3.25
N GLN A 68 -21.67 3.89 -4.31
CA GLN A 68 -21.61 2.76 -5.24
C GLN A 68 -21.22 1.45 -4.52
N ILE A 69 -20.17 1.50 -3.70
CA ILE A 69 -19.74 0.34 -2.91
C ILE A 69 -20.85 -0.11 -1.95
N ARG A 70 -21.55 0.81 -1.30
CA ARG A 70 -22.70 0.50 -0.43
C ARG A 70 -23.87 -0.13 -1.18
N GLN A 71 -24.01 0.15 -2.47
CA GLN A 71 -24.99 -0.49 -3.35
C GLN A 71 -24.54 -1.87 -3.85
N GLY A 72 -23.38 -2.37 -3.41
CA GLY A 72 -22.82 -3.66 -3.81
C GLY A 72 -22.03 -3.62 -5.11
N GLN A 73 -21.71 -2.44 -5.65
CA GLN A 73 -20.78 -2.35 -6.77
C GLN A 73 -19.36 -2.67 -6.32
N GLU A 74 -18.69 -3.54 -7.07
CA GLU A 74 -17.31 -3.88 -6.77
C GLU A 74 -16.34 -2.76 -7.22
N PRO A 75 -15.35 -2.40 -6.40
CA PRO A 75 -14.29 -1.50 -6.83
C PRO A 75 -13.45 -2.14 -7.93
N LYS A 76 -12.76 -1.30 -8.71
CA LYS A 76 -11.86 -1.80 -9.76
C LYS A 76 -10.81 -2.75 -9.15
N PRO A 77 -10.70 -3.99 -9.67
CA PRO A 77 -9.78 -4.96 -9.12
C PRO A 77 -8.33 -4.52 -9.36
N LYS A 78 -7.46 -4.89 -8.42
CA LYS A 78 -6.02 -4.80 -8.57
C LYS A 78 -5.58 -5.60 -9.81
N LYS A 79 -4.56 -5.13 -10.54
CA LYS A 79 -4.06 -5.87 -11.71
C LYS A 79 -3.66 -7.29 -11.30
N LEU A 80 -4.08 -8.29 -12.09
CA LEU A 80 -3.90 -9.72 -11.80
C LEU A 80 -2.44 -10.10 -11.46
N LYS A 81 -1.46 -9.50 -12.15
CA LYS A 81 -0.03 -9.75 -11.86
C LYS A 81 0.37 -9.44 -10.41
N TYR A 82 -0.21 -8.38 -9.83
CA TYR A 82 0.09 -7.99 -8.45
C TYR A 82 -0.73 -8.79 -7.44
N GLN A 83 -1.94 -9.25 -7.80
CA GLN A 83 -2.70 -10.19 -6.98
C GLN A 83 -1.93 -11.51 -6.84
N LYS A 84 -1.47 -12.08 -7.96
CA LYS A 84 -0.64 -13.29 -7.98
C LYS A 84 0.67 -13.12 -7.19
N LEU A 85 1.31 -11.95 -7.30
CA LEU A 85 2.50 -11.63 -6.51
C LEU A 85 2.19 -11.60 -5.00
N ASP A 86 1.08 -10.96 -4.60
CA ASP A 86 0.65 -10.93 -3.21
C ASP A 86 0.39 -12.33 -2.67
N GLU A 87 -0.32 -13.17 -3.43
CA GLU A 87 -0.60 -14.56 -3.08
C GLU A 87 0.69 -15.40 -2.91
N ARG A 88 1.64 -15.30 -3.86
CA ARG A 88 2.90 -16.07 -3.77
C ARG A 88 3.70 -15.69 -2.53
N ILE A 89 3.83 -14.40 -2.26
CA ILE A 89 4.54 -13.93 -1.06
C ILE A 89 3.78 -14.32 0.20
N LYS A 90 2.45 -14.24 0.22
CA LYS A 90 1.65 -14.65 1.38
C LYS A 90 1.86 -16.12 1.71
N ARG A 91 1.87 -17.02 0.72
CA ARG A 91 2.15 -18.44 0.94
C ARG A 91 3.51 -18.66 1.61
N LEU A 92 4.55 -17.96 1.15
CA LEU A 92 5.89 -18.05 1.76
C LEU A 92 5.91 -17.52 3.21
N VAL A 93 5.19 -16.43 3.47
CA VAL A 93 5.11 -15.81 4.80
C VAL A 93 4.31 -16.68 5.78
N ASP A 94 3.20 -17.24 5.34
CA ASP A 94 2.37 -18.14 6.15
C ASP A 94 3.11 -19.45 6.49
N ASP A 95 4.03 -19.90 5.62
CA ASP A 95 4.85 -21.10 5.80
C ASP A 95 6.22 -20.84 6.46
N TYR A 96 6.44 -19.62 6.97
CA TYR A 96 7.74 -19.19 7.49
C TYR A 96 8.34 -20.14 8.55
N HIS A 97 7.51 -20.70 9.42
CA HIS A 97 7.99 -21.58 10.51
C HIS A 97 8.35 -22.99 10.05
N ASN A 98 7.96 -23.41 8.84
CA ASN A 98 8.26 -24.74 8.31
C ASN A 98 9.41 -24.73 7.29
N LEU A 99 9.82 -23.55 6.81
CA LEU A 99 10.87 -23.37 5.82
C LEU A 99 12.23 -23.13 6.48
N ASP A 100 13.30 -23.62 5.85
CA ASP A 100 14.63 -23.14 6.17
C ASP A 100 14.74 -21.63 5.88
N LEU A 101 15.44 -20.89 6.75
CA LEU A 101 15.56 -19.43 6.63
C LEU A 101 16.17 -19.03 5.27
N GLY A 102 17.13 -19.79 4.76
CA GLY A 102 17.74 -19.55 3.47
C GLY A 102 16.75 -19.75 2.32
N GLU A 103 15.92 -20.78 2.37
CA GLU A 103 14.87 -21.04 1.39
C GLU A 103 13.79 -19.96 1.41
N TYR A 104 13.35 -19.57 2.61
CA TYR A 104 12.40 -18.48 2.81
C TYR A 104 12.90 -17.17 2.19
N LEU A 105 14.13 -16.76 2.52
CA LEU A 105 14.73 -15.52 2.01
C LEU A 105 14.94 -15.57 0.49
N LYS A 106 15.38 -16.71 -0.07
CA LYS A 106 15.50 -16.90 -1.52
C LYS A 106 14.15 -16.78 -2.21
N GLY A 107 13.11 -17.42 -1.68
CA GLY A 107 11.75 -17.35 -2.22
C GLY A 107 11.20 -15.92 -2.25
N LEU A 108 11.43 -15.15 -1.19
CA LEU A 108 11.06 -13.73 -1.14
C LEU A 108 11.85 -12.91 -2.16
N ALA A 109 13.17 -13.09 -2.24
CA ALA A 109 14.03 -12.35 -3.16
C ALA A 109 13.57 -12.52 -4.62
N ILE A 110 13.29 -13.75 -5.04
CA ILE A 110 12.79 -14.06 -6.39
C ILE A 110 11.49 -13.32 -6.68
N ASN A 111 10.55 -13.28 -5.73
CA ASN A 111 9.28 -12.58 -5.92
C ASN A 111 9.44 -11.05 -5.97
N MET A 112 10.42 -10.50 -5.27
CA MET A 112 10.69 -9.05 -5.23
C MET A 112 11.46 -8.55 -6.46
N SER A 113 12.17 -9.44 -7.16
CA SER A 113 12.90 -9.13 -8.41
C SER A 113 12.05 -9.19 -9.69
N LEU A 114 10.79 -9.63 -9.61
CA LEU A 114 9.85 -9.81 -10.72
C LEU A 114 8.87 -8.62 -10.83
#